data_AF-A0A1I1SEV9-F1
#
_entry.id   AF-A0A1I1SEV9-F1
#
_cell.length_a   1.000
_cell.length_b   1.000
_cell.length_c   1.000
_cell.angle_alpha   90.00
_cell.angle_beta   90.00
_cell.angle_gamma   90.00
#
_symmetry.space_group_name_H-M   'P 1'
#
loop_
_entity.id
_entity.type
_entity.pdbx_description
1 polymer ?
#
loop_
_entity_poly.entity_id
_entity_poly.type
_entity_poly.pdbx_seq_one_letter_code
_entity_poly.pdbx_strand_id
1 'polypeptide(L)'
;MGFFSRLFPARADGRPVPEDWTSLPDSNASELVLMGDEARKLVAEIDIDDAIASHERWLPWLEQVVLHGARAEHMRPEAIRDPLNSELGQWLEGPGRVALGHYPAFDMMARRHRYFHQQAAELVLSAEAGDGAQAQQAFKGCRHASRQVVMLLQELKRGLGRARP
;
A
#
# COMPACT_ATOMS: atom_id res chain seq x y z
N MET A 1 4.58 -22.79 3.19
CA MET A 1 5.46 -21.92 2.38
C MET A 1 4.58 -21.01 1.55
N GLY A 2 4.47 -19.73 1.93
CA GLY A 2 3.39 -18.83 1.52
C GLY A 2 3.52 -18.30 0.10
N PHE A 3 2.36 -18.04 -0.52
CA PHE A 3 2.16 -17.43 -1.85
C PHE A 3 3.09 -16.23 -2.17
N PHE A 4 3.52 -15.48 -1.16
CA PHE A 4 4.32 -14.27 -1.29
C PHE A 4 5.81 -14.49 -1.61
N SER A 5 6.36 -15.67 -1.37
CA SER A 5 7.76 -15.99 -1.72
C SER A 5 8.01 -16.10 -3.22
N ARG A 6 6.95 -16.09 -4.05
CA ARG A 6 7.02 -16.24 -5.51
C ARG A 6 7.04 -14.93 -6.29
N LEU A 7 6.83 -13.79 -5.62
CA LEU A 7 6.77 -12.47 -6.26
C LEU A 7 8.13 -11.75 -6.32
N PHE A 8 9.22 -12.42 -5.92
CA PHE A 8 10.51 -11.78 -5.67
C PHE A 8 11.74 -12.55 -6.18
N PRO A 9 11.92 -12.81 -7.47
CA PRO A 9 13.28 -12.79 -8.01
C PRO A 9 13.59 -11.39 -8.54
N ALA A 10 14.59 -10.73 -7.95
CA ALA A 10 15.31 -9.69 -8.66
C ALA A 10 16.11 -10.39 -9.77
N ARG A 11 15.83 -10.07 -11.04
CA ARG A 11 16.73 -10.50 -12.12
C ARG A 11 17.84 -9.46 -12.29
N ALA A 12 19.09 -9.92 -12.26
CA ALA A 12 20.26 -9.08 -12.47
C ALA A 12 20.41 -8.57 -13.93
N ASP A 13 19.49 -8.90 -14.84
CA ASP A 13 19.66 -8.72 -16.29
C ASP A 13 18.75 -7.65 -16.95
N GLY A 14 17.87 -6.98 -16.21
CA GLY A 14 17.10 -5.81 -16.70
C GLY A 14 16.12 -6.07 -17.84
N ARG A 15 15.72 -7.34 -18.09
CA ARG A 15 14.79 -7.70 -19.17
C ARG A 15 13.36 -7.90 -18.67
N PRO A 16 12.32 -7.60 -19.49
CA PRO A 16 10.93 -7.91 -19.15
C PRO A 16 10.70 -9.43 -19.07
N VAL A 17 9.76 -9.84 -18.22
CA VAL A 17 9.41 -11.24 -17.95
C VAL A 17 8.75 -11.88 -19.19
N PRO A 18 9.20 -13.07 -19.64
CA PRO A 18 8.47 -13.83 -20.67
C PRO A 18 7.12 -14.31 -20.13
N GLU A 19 6.08 -14.33 -20.98
CA GLU A 19 4.72 -14.77 -20.62
C GLU A 19 4.62 -16.27 -20.26
N ASP A 20 5.70 -17.02 -20.44
CA ASP A 20 5.75 -18.47 -20.22
C ASP A 20 6.29 -18.82 -18.81
N TRP A 21 5.41 -19.40 -17.98
CA TRP A 21 5.63 -19.71 -16.57
C TRP A 21 6.23 -21.11 -16.33
N THR A 22 6.73 -21.79 -17.35
CA THR A 22 7.03 -23.23 -17.27
C THR A 22 8.46 -23.58 -16.81
N SER A 23 9.31 -22.62 -16.40
CA SER A 23 10.65 -22.94 -15.90
C SER A 23 11.18 -21.93 -14.86
N LEU A 24 11.67 -22.44 -13.72
CA LEU A 24 12.26 -21.67 -12.62
C LEU A 24 13.77 -21.90 -12.55
N PRO A 25 14.61 -20.86 -12.48
CA PRO A 25 16.01 -20.99 -12.06
C PRO A 25 16.16 -21.01 -10.53
N ASP A 26 17.21 -21.67 -10.06
CA ASP A 26 17.48 -21.96 -8.65
C ASP A 26 17.69 -20.71 -7.78
N SER A 27 16.84 -20.63 -6.74
CA SER A 27 17.02 -20.10 -5.38
C SER A 27 17.99 -18.93 -5.12
N ASN A 28 17.42 -17.73 -4.88
CA ASN A 28 17.84 -16.73 -3.87
C ASN A 28 16.82 -15.58 -3.74
N ALA A 29 15.56 -15.92 -3.40
CA ALA A 29 14.40 -15.04 -3.55
C ALA A 29 13.81 -14.50 -2.22
N SER A 30 14.64 -14.07 -1.26
CA SER A 30 14.10 -13.55 0.01
C SER A 30 14.95 -12.47 0.69
N GLU A 31 15.48 -11.53 -0.09
CA GLU A 31 16.28 -10.45 0.47
C GLU A 31 16.02 -9.14 -0.30
N LEU A 32 15.16 -8.29 0.27
CA LEU A 32 15.17 -6.86 -0.02
C LEU A 32 16.45 -6.27 0.60
N VAL A 33 17.62 -6.60 0.05
CA VAL A 33 18.83 -5.84 0.37
C VAL A 33 18.72 -4.53 -0.40
N LEU A 34 18.29 -3.48 0.29
CA LEU A 34 18.27 -2.12 -0.24
C LEU A 34 19.72 -1.67 -0.42
N MET A 35 20.26 -1.91 -1.61
CA MET A 35 21.63 -1.58 -1.96
C MET A 35 21.71 -0.13 -2.46
N GLY A 36 22.30 0.73 -1.64
CA GLY A 36 22.66 2.12 -1.93
C GLY A 36 22.35 3.06 -0.76
N ASP A 37 23.34 3.83 -0.30
CA ASP A 37 23.16 4.84 0.77
C ASP A 37 22.09 5.87 0.42
N GLU A 38 21.91 6.17 -0.87
CA GLU A 38 20.91 7.12 -1.36
C GLU A 38 19.47 6.57 -1.26
N ALA A 39 19.27 5.29 -1.61
CA ALA A 39 17.97 4.64 -1.44
C ALA A 39 17.58 4.56 0.04
N ARG A 40 18.55 4.35 0.94
CA ARG A 40 18.29 4.36 2.39
C ARG A 40 17.86 5.73 2.91
N LYS A 41 18.48 6.81 2.43
CA LYS A 41 18.08 8.18 2.81
C LYS A 41 16.66 8.49 2.35
N LEU A 42 16.33 8.22 1.10
CA LEU A 42 14.99 8.46 0.53
C LEU A 42 13.90 7.62 1.22
N VAL A 43 14.23 6.42 1.70
CA VAL A 43 13.32 5.59 2.48
C VAL A 43 13.19 6.11 3.92
N ALA A 44 14.22 6.73 4.49
CA ALA A 44 14.15 7.35 5.82
C ALA A 44 13.31 8.64 5.84
N GLU A 45 12.90 9.18 4.69
CA GLU A 45 12.04 10.36 4.59
C GLU A 45 10.59 10.09 4.99
N ILE A 46 10.15 8.83 5.06
CA ILE A 46 8.82 8.46 5.56
C ILE A 46 8.91 7.87 6.97
N ASP A 47 8.01 8.32 7.85
CA ASP A 47 7.74 7.59 9.09
C ASP A 47 6.81 6.40 8.80
N ILE A 48 7.42 5.21 8.70
CA ILE A 48 6.68 3.97 8.40
C ILE A 48 5.69 3.62 9.52
N ASP A 49 6.00 3.93 10.78
CA ASP A 49 5.11 3.63 11.90
C ASP A 49 3.87 4.53 11.88
N ASP A 50 4.06 5.82 11.60
CA ASP A 50 2.95 6.76 11.42
C ASP A 50 2.10 6.41 10.19
N ALA A 51 2.72 5.96 9.09
CA ALA A 51 1.98 5.49 7.91
C ALA A 51 1.10 4.26 8.20
N ILE A 52 1.60 3.31 9.00
CA ILE A 52 0.83 2.15 9.48
C ILE A 52 -0.31 2.62 10.40
N ALA A 53 0.01 3.40 11.43
CA ALA A 53 -0.98 3.87 12.40
C ALA A 53 -2.07 4.73 11.73
N SER A 54 -1.72 5.51 10.72
CA SER A 54 -2.69 6.23 9.89
C SER A 54 -3.68 5.28 9.23
N HIS A 55 -3.22 4.26 8.50
CA HIS A 55 -4.09 3.29 7.82
C HIS A 55 -4.96 2.44 8.77
N GLU A 56 -4.46 2.16 9.97
CA GLU A 56 -5.23 1.47 11.00
C GLU A 56 -6.35 2.35 11.57
N ARG A 57 -6.08 3.65 11.79
CA ARG A 57 -7.08 4.63 12.30
C ARG A 57 -8.23 4.88 11.33
N TRP A 58 -8.02 4.72 10.02
CA TRP A 58 -9.10 4.87 9.05
C TRP A 58 -10.22 3.83 9.21
N LEU A 59 -9.90 2.58 9.58
CA LEU A 59 -10.90 1.50 9.55
C LEU A 59 -12.02 1.69 10.58
N PRO A 60 -11.74 2.00 11.86
CA PRO A 60 -12.80 2.33 12.83
C PRO A 60 -13.63 3.54 12.39
N TRP A 61 -13.00 4.56 11.79
CA TRP A 61 -13.72 5.73 11.29
C TRP A 61 -14.67 5.37 10.14
N LEU A 62 -14.20 4.64 9.12
CA LEU A 62 -15.04 4.17 8.01
C LEU A 62 -16.18 3.26 8.49
N GLU A 63 -15.95 2.45 9.52
CA GLU A 63 -17.00 1.65 10.15
C GLU A 63 -18.10 2.53 10.75
N GLN A 64 -17.73 3.62 11.42
CA GLN A 64 -18.72 4.58 11.94
C GLN A 64 -19.53 5.22 10.81
N VAL A 65 -18.92 5.51 9.67
CA VAL A 65 -19.62 6.04 8.49
C VAL A 65 -20.63 5.02 7.95
N VAL A 66 -20.28 3.73 7.91
CA VAL A 66 -21.21 2.67 7.48
C VAL A 66 -22.38 2.51 8.45
N LEU A 67 -22.12 2.59 9.76
CA LEU A 67 -23.13 2.34 10.79
C LEU A 67 -24.10 3.51 11.00
N HIS A 68 -23.60 4.74 10.89
CA HIS A 68 -24.35 5.95 11.28
C HIS A 68 -24.59 6.92 10.11
N GLY A 69 -24.10 6.59 8.91
CA GLY A 69 -24.08 7.49 7.77
C GLY A 69 -22.92 8.50 7.84
N ALA A 70 -22.65 9.17 6.73
CA ALA A 70 -21.63 10.20 6.67
C ALA A 70 -22.07 11.47 7.38
N ARG A 71 -21.27 11.94 8.35
CA ARG A 71 -21.37 13.32 8.86
C ARG A 71 -20.46 14.19 7.98
N ALA A 72 -21.07 14.86 7.02
CA ALA A 72 -20.45 15.61 5.91
C ALA A 72 -19.51 16.78 6.30
N GLU A 73 -19.23 16.97 7.59
CA GLU A 73 -18.58 18.19 8.08
C GLU A 73 -17.06 18.18 7.92
N HIS A 74 -16.41 17.01 7.78
CA HIS A 74 -14.94 16.95 7.92
C HIS A 74 -14.15 16.31 6.78
N MET A 75 -14.72 15.53 5.86
CA MET A 75 -13.95 14.97 4.73
C MET A 75 -14.80 14.83 3.46
N ARG A 76 -14.41 15.57 2.41
CA ARG A 76 -15.04 15.48 1.09
C ARG A 76 -14.56 14.23 0.35
N PRO A 77 -15.45 13.43 -0.28
CA PRO A 77 -15.04 12.23 -1.02
C PRO A 77 -13.94 12.47 -2.06
N GLU A 78 -13.90 13.65 -2.68
CA GLU A 78 -12.88 14.03 -3.65
C GLU A 78 -11.49 14.13 -3.00
N ALA A 79 -11.42 14.70 -1.79
CA ALA A 79 -10.17 14.80 -1.04
C ALA A 79 -9.71 13.43 -0.54
N ILE A 80 -10.64 12.56 -0.15
CA ILE A 80 -10.33 11.17 0.23
C ILE A 80 -9.81 10.38 -0.98
N ARG A 81 -10.41 10.58 -2.17
CA ARG A 81 -10.08 9.82 -3.37
C ARG A 81 -8.68 10.09 -3.87
N ASP A 82 -8.15 11.30 -3.66
CA ASP A 82 -6.80 11.65 -4.05
C ASP A 82 -5.77 11.08 -3.05
N PRO A 83 -5.01 10.04 -3.44
CA PRO A 83 -4.02 9.42 -2.57
C PRO A 83 -2.89 10.39 -2.18
N LEU A 84 -2.65 11.46 -2.94
CA LEU A 84 -1.61 12.44 -2.64
C LEU A 84 -1.94 13.32 -1.42
N ASN A 85 -3.19 13.28 -0.95
CA ASN A 85 -3.56 13.91 0.32
C ASN A 85 -3.08 13.12 1.55
N SER A 86 -2.43 11.97 1.36
CA SER A 86 -1.72 11.27 2.43
C SER A 86 -0.20 11.40 2.27
N GLU A 87 0.51 11.45 3.39
CA GLU A 87 1.98 11.43 3.41
C GLU A 87 2.55 10.19 2.70
N LEU A 88 1.96 9.02 2.97
CA LEU A 88 2.34 7.78 2.29
C LEU A 88 2.14 7.90 0.77
N GLY A 89 1.07 8.52 0.31
CA GLY A 89 0.81 8.73 -1.12
C GLY A 89 1.82 9.65 -1.78
N GLN A 90 2.19 10.75 -1.12
CA GLN A 90 3.24 11.65 -1.60
C GLN A 90 4.58 10.92 -1.69
N TRP A 91 4.93 10.14 -0.68
CA TRP A 91 6.16 9.35 -0.70
C TRP A 91 6.14 8.25 -1.78
N LEU A 92 5.01 7.58 -1.97
CA LEU A 92 4.82 6.54 -2.99
C LEU A 92 4.96 7.06 -4.42
N GLU A 93 4.61 8.32 -4.69
CA GLU A 93 4.81 8.93 -6.01
C GLU A 93 6.14 9.68 -6.14
N GLY A 94 6.79 10.02 -5.03
CA GLY A 94 8.03 10.78 -5.00
C GLY A 94 9.24 9.93 -4.54
N PRO A 95 9.88 10.27 -3.41
CA PRO A 95 11.14 9.65 -2.95
C PRO A 95 11.11 8.12 -2.91
N GLY A 96 10.00 7.53 -2.44
CA GLY A 96 9.83 6.07 -2.39
C GLY A 96 9.89 5.43 -3.77
N ARG A 97 9.31 6.06 -4.80
CA ARG A 97 9.34 5.56 -6.18
C ARG A 97 10.76 5.60 -6.75
N VAL A 98 11.51 6.65 -6.46
CA VAL A 98 12.92 6.76 -6.88
C VAL A 98 13.77 5.68 -6.22
N ALA A 99 13.56 5.43 -4.93
CA ALA A 99 14.37 4.50 -4.16
C ALA A 99 14.01 3.02 -4.37
N LEU A 100 12.72 2.72 -4.55
CA LEU A 100 12.18 1.37 -4.47
C LEU A 100 11.31 0.97 -5.66
N GLY A 101 11.09 1.86 -6.63
CA GLY A 101 10.17 1.65 -7.74
C GLY A 101 10.50 0.46 -8.65
N HIS A 102 11.74 -0.02 -8.63
CA HIS A 102 12.16 -1.23 -9.33
C HIS A 102 11.74 -2.53 -8.65
N TYR A 103 11.20 -2.48 -7.42
CA TYR A 103 10.68 -3.66 -6.72
C TYR A 103 9.18 -3.85 -7.00
N PRO A 104 8.75 -5.04 -7.46
CA PRO A 104 7.33 -5.33 -7.70
C PRO A 104 6.43 -5.12 -6.46
N ALA A 105 6.97 -5.33 -5.26
CA ALA A 105 6.24 -5.10 -4.01
C ALA A 105 5.97 -3.62 -3.74
N PHE A 106 6.84 -2.72 -4.18
CA PHE A 106 6.60 -1.28 -4.11
C PHE A 106 5.42 -0.89 -5.00
N ASP A 107 5.41 -1.38 -6.25
CA ASP A 107 4.28 -1.16 -7.16
C ASP A 107 2.97 -1.75 -6.63
N MET A 108 3.02 -2.92 -5.99
CA MET A 108 1.87 -3.49 -5.29
C MET A 108 1.39 -2.56 -4.17
N MET A 109 2.30 -2.06 -3.32
CA MET A 109 1.98 -1.14 -2.22
C MET A 109 1.30 0.13 -2.75
N ALA A 110 1.87 0.74 -3.79
CA ALA A 110 1.29 1.91 -4.45
C ALA A 110 -0.14 1.64 -4.96
N ARG A 111 -0.35 0.52 -5.66
CA ARG A 111 -1.67 0.14 -6.18
C ARG A 111 -2.69 -0.11 -5.06
N ARG A 112 -2.28 -0.79 -3.98
CA ARG A 112 -3.17 -1.06 -2.83
C ARG A 112 -3.53 0.21 -2.07
N HIS A 113 -2.58 1.14 -1.93
CA HIS A 113 -2.83 2.45 -1.35
C HIS A 113 -3.84 3.26 -2.18
N ARG A 114 -3.65 3.37 -3.50
CA ARG A 114 -4.62 4.09 -4.37
C ARG A 114 -6.00 3.43 -4.33
N TYR A 115 -6.06 2.10 -4.37
CA TYR A 115 -7.32 1.36 -4.28
C TYR A 115 -8.03 1.59 -2.93
N PHE A 116 -7.30 1.65 -1.82
CA PHE A 116 -7.87 1.98 -0.51
C PHE A 116 -8.61 3.33 -0.54
N HIS A 117 -7.96 4.40 -1.02
CA HIS A 117 -8.56 5.74 -1.11
C HIS A 117 -9.78 5.80 -2.04
N GLN A 118 -9.73 5.07 -3.16
CA GLN A 118 -10.88 4.94 -4.06
C GLN A 118 -12.08 4.29 -3.36
N GLN A 119 -11.85 3.20 -2.61
CA GLN A 119 -12.91 2.51 -1.87
C GLN A 119 -13.42 3.34 -0.69
N ALA A 120 -12.55 4.09 -0.02
CA ALA A 120 -12.95 4.98 1.07
C ALA A 120 -13.86 6.11 0.58
N ALA A 121 -13.53 6.72 -0.56
CA ALA A 121 -14.39 7.73 -1.20
C ALA A 121 -15.73 7.13 -1.65
N GLU A 122 -15.72 5.94 -2.26
CA GLU A 122 -16.92 5.23 -2.68
C GLU A 122 -17.84 4.90 -1.50
N LEU A 123 -17.26 4.49 -0.36
CA LEU A 123 -18.01 4.21 0.86
C LEU A 123 -18.75 5.45 1.35
N VAL A 124 -18.07 6.60 1.42
CA VAL A 124 -18.69 7.86 1.88
C VAL A 124 -19.81 8.26 0.94
N LEU A 125 -19.58 8.26 -0.38
CA LEU A 125 -20.60 8.58 -1.38
C LEU A 125 -21.84 7.66 -1.27
N SER A 126 -21.61 6.36 -1.09
CA SER A 126 -22.69 5.38 -0.95
C SER A 126 -23.48 5.59 0.34
N ALA A 127 -22.77 5.90 1.44
CA ALA A 127 -23.41 6.20 2.73
C ALA A 127 -24.24 7.49 2.67
N GLU A 128 -23.75 8.53 2.00
CA GLU A 128 -24.51 9.78 1.75
C GLU A 128 -25.74 9.56 0.88
N ALA A 129 -25.66 8.66 -0.09
CA ALA A 129 -26.78 8.26 -0.95
C ALA A 129 -27.79 7.31 -0.25
N GLY A 130 -27.50 6.85 0.97
CA GLY A 130 -28.31 5.86 1.68
C GLY A 130 -28.18 4.43 1.15
N ASP A 131 -27.22 4.15 0.27
CA ASP A 131 -26.94 2.81 -0.25
C ASP A 131 -26.01 2.04 0.72
N GLY A 132 -26.62 1.49 1.76
CA GLY A 132 -25.91 0.72 2.79
C GLY A 132 -25.25 -0.55 2.25
N ALA A 133 -25.76 -1.15 1.17
CA ALA A 133 -25.19 -2.37 0.60
C ALA A 133 -23.87 -2.06 -0.12
N GLN A 134 -23.86 -1.02 -0.95
CA GLN A 134 -22.65 -0.55 -1.62
C GLN A 134 -21.62 -0.01 -0.61
N ALA A 135 -22.05 0.75 0.41
CA ALA A 135 -21.17 1.24 1.46
C ALA A 135 -20.46 0.09 2.21
N GLN A 136 -21.19 -0.98 2.57
CA GLN A 136 -20.60 -2.16 3.20
C GLN A 136 -19.63 -2.91 2.27
N GLN A 137 -19.92 -2.96 0.97
CA GLN A 137 -19.03 -3.60 0.00
C GLN A 137 -17.72 -2.81 -0.15
N ALA A 138 -17.82 -1.48 -0.27
CA ALA A 138 -16.67 -0.59 -0.29
C ALA A 138 -15.85 -0.70 1.00
N PHE A 139 -16.50 -0.85 2.17
CA PHE A 139 -15.81 -1.05 3.44
C PHE A 139 -15.00 -2.34 3.49
N LYS A 140 -15.53 -3.44 2.95
CA LYS A 140 -14.77 -4.70 2.80
C LYS A 140 -13.53 -4.49 1.93
N GLY A 141 -13.66 -3.71 0.85
CA GLY A 141 -12.55 -3.28 0.00
C GLY A 141 -11.48 -2.52 0.78
N CYS A 142 -11.89 -1.51 1.56
CA CYS A 142 -11.00 -0.74 2.44
C CYS A 142 -10.23 -1.63 3.41
N ARG A 143 -10.92 -2.53 4.14
CA ARG A 143 -10.27 -3.44 5.09
C ARG A 143 -9.24 -4.35 4.43
N HIS A 144 -9.55 -4.88 3.25
CA HIS A 144 -8.60 -5.74 2.53
C HIS A 144 -7.37 -4.95 2.07
N ALA A 145 -7.58 -3.78 1.48
CA ALA A 145 -6.51 -2.93 0.98
C ALA A 145 -5.61 -2.41 2.12
N SER A 146 -6.20 -1.93 3.21
CA SER A 146 -5.47 -1.45 4.39
C SER A 146 -4.59 -2.55 4.98
N ARG A 147 -5.10 -3.78 5.14
CA ARG A 147 -4.29 -4.93 5.60
C ARG A 147 -3.10 -5.23 4.68
N GLN A 148 -3.28 -5.11 3.37
CA GLN A 148 -2.19 -5.32 2.41
C GLN A 148 -1.14 -4.21 2.49
N VAL A 149 -1.56 -2.94 2.61
CA VAL A 149 -0.65 -1.80 2.78
C VAL A 149 0.15 -1.95 4.08
N VAL A 150 -0.52 -2.21 5.21
CA VAL A 150 0.13 -2.41 6.52
C VAL A 150 1.14 -3.56 6.47
N MET A 151 0.78 -4.70 5.87
CA MET A 151 1.69 -5.83 5.72
C MET A 151 2.94 -5.44 4.90
N LEU A 152 2.78 -4.73 3.77
CA LEU A 152 3.89 -4.32 2.92
C LEU A 152 4.81 -3.31 3.63
N LEU A 153 4.23 -2.37 4.38
CA LEU A 153 4.99 -1.43 5.22
C LEU A 153 5.77 -2.14 6.33
N GLN A 154 5.17 -3.15 6.98
CA GLN A 154 5.85 -3.96 7.99
C GLN A 154 7.02 -4.75 7.40
N GLU A 155 6.87 -5.31 6.20
CA GLU A 155 7.96 -5.99 5.50
C GLU A 155 9.07 -5.03 5.08
N LEU A 156 8.72 -3.83 4.59
CA LEU A 156 9.69 -2.76 4.32
C LEU A 156 10.49 -2.40 5.59
N LYS A 157 9.79 -2.17 6.71
CA LYS A 157 10.41 -1.87 8.01
C LYS A 157 11.38 -2.97 8.46
N ARG A 158 10.98 -4.24 8.31
CA ARG A 158 11.84 -5.39 8.64
C ARG A 158 13.08 -5.46 7.75
N GLY A 159 12.93 -5.19 6.45
CA GLY A 159 14.05 -5.13 5.51
C GLY A 159 15.08 -4.06 5.92
N LEU A 160 14.61 -2.87 6.30
CA LEU A 160 15.47 -1.78 6.79
C LEU A 160 16.19 -2.14 8.09
N GLY A 161 15.49 -2.75 9.06
CA GLY A 161 16.07 -3.13 10.35
C GLY A 161 17.13 -4.22 10.26
N ARG A 162 17.06 -5.11 9.26
CA ARG A 162 18.06 -6.16 9.00
C ARG A 162 19.28 -5.65 8.23
N ALA A 163 19.17 -4.52 7.53
CA ALA A 163 20.24 -3.96 6.71
C ALA A 163 21.27 -3.11 7.49
N ARG A 164 21.23 -3.18 8.82
CA ARG A 164 22.20 -2.53 9.71
C ARG A 164 23.56 -3.24 9.60
N PRO A 165 24.68 -2.49 9.42
CA PRO A 165 26.01 -3.08 9.26
C PRO A 165 26.45 -3.90 10.48
#